data_AF-A0A183HXH2-F1
#
_entry.id   AF-A0A183HXH2-F1
#
_cell.length_a   1.000
_cell.length_b   1.000
_cell.length_c   1.000
_cell.angle_alpha   90.00
_cell.angle_beta   90.00
_cell.angle_gamma   90.00
#
_symmetry.space_group_name_H-M   'P 1'
#
loop_
_entity.id
_entity.type
_entity.pdbx_description
1 polymer ?
#
loop_
_entity_poly.entity_id
_entity_poly.type
_entity_poly.pdbx_seq_one_letter_code
_entity_poly.pdbx_strand_id
1 'polypeptide(L)'
;MNISLLLEFVIYFQPWDEQLRERLLSLLTPMFVHRLCLEIKKLFMIDTTNNRFLISNQLKVFRGQIWNLRLALLENESPLKMIQRPLVIVTKRYHRYPTSDVWEECFKAKTPDYSGRRCC
;
A
#
# COMPACT_ATOMS: atom_id res chain seq x y z
N MET A 1 -30.74 -7.40 15.56
CA MET A 1 -29.48 -6.72 15.17
C MET A 1 -28.34 -7.51 15.81
N ASN A 2 -27.40 -8.04 15.02
CA ASN A 2 -26.38 -8.98 15.52
C ASN A 2 -25.28 -8.23 16.27
N ILE A 3 -25.07 -8.54 17.55
CA ILE A 3 -24.07 -7.90 18.42
C ILE A 3 -22.64 -8.04 17.83
N SER A 4 -22.37 -9.11 17.10
CA SER A 4 -21.07 -9.32 16.43
C SER A 4 -20.80 -8.28 15.34
N LEU A 5 -21.82 -7.86 14.57
CA LEU A 5 -21.68 -6.82 13.54
C LEU A 5 -21.45 -5.44 14.16
N LEU A 6 -22.03 -5.17 15.34
CA LEU A 6 -21.77 -3.93 16.07
C LEU A 6 -20.34 -3.88 16.61
N LEU A 7 -19.83 -5.00 17.14
CA LEU A 7 -18.44 -5.10 17.60
C LEU A 7 -17.44 -4.95 16.45
N GLU A 8 -17.69 -5.61 15.32
CA GLU A 8 -16.90 -5.43 14.10
C GLU A 8 -16.92 -3.98 13.62
N PHE A 9 -18.06 -3.29 13.71
CA PHE A 9 -18.12 -1.89 13.32
C PHE A 9 -17.31 -1.00 14.29
N VAL A 10 -17.44 -1.22 15.60
CA VAL A 10 -16.75 -0.43 16.65
C VAL A 10 -15.23 -0.56 16.58
N ILE A 11 -14.68 -1.74 16.30
CA ILE A 11 -13.22 -1.92 16.17
C ILE A 11 -12.61 -1.10 15.03
N TYR A 12 -13.37 -0.83 13.95
CA TYR A 12 -12.88 0.00 12.85
C TYR A 12 -12.82 1.50 13.18
N PHE A 13 -13.48 1.96 14.25
CA PHE A 13 -13.39 3.34 14.73
C PHE A 13 -12.20 3.58 15.66
N GLN A 14 -11.66 2.53 16.27
CA GLN A 14 -10.50 2.67 17.14
C GLN A 14 -9.21 2.78 16.32
N PRO A 15 -8.22 3.54 16.80
CA PRO A 15 -6.87 3.49 16.24
C PRO A 15 -6.32 2.06 16.25
N TRP A 16 -5.31 1.82 15.43
CA TRP A 16 -4.56 0.56 15.48
C TRP A 16 -4.00 0.33 16.87
N ASP A 17 -3.96 -0.93 17.30
CA ASP A 17 -3.22 -1.32 18.50
C ASP A 17 -1.80 -0.75 18.48
N GLU A 18 -1.34 -0.18 19.59
CA GLU A 18 -0.09 0.58 19.66
C GLU A 18 1.12 -0.30 19.32
N GLN A 19 1.18 -1.51 19.89
CA GLN A 19 2.28 -2.44 19.64
C GLN A 19 2.30 -2.89 18.18
N LEU A 20 1.12 -3.16 17.61
CA LEU A 20 0.99 -3.45 16.18
C LEU A 20 1.45 -2.27 15.32
N ARG A 21 1.05 -1.05 15.68
CA ARG A 21 1.37 0.19 14.95
C ARG A 21 2.88 0.41 14.88
N GLU A 22 3.56 0.36 16.02
CA GLU A 22 5.02 0.51 16.11
C GLU A 22 5.75 -0.59 15.34
N ARG A 23 5.29 -1.84 15.45
CA ARG A 23 5.87 -2.96 14.71
C ARG A 23 5.69 -2.83 13.20
N LEU A 24 4.53 -2.38 12.73
CA LEU A 24 4.30 -2.15 11.32
C LEU A 24 5.12 -0.97 10.80
N LEU A 25 5.18 0.14 11.52
CA LEU A 25 5.98 1.31 11.12
C LEU A 25 7.47 0.98 11.01
N SER A 26 8.02 0.21 11.94
CA SER A 26 9.41 -0.25 11.88
C SER A 26 9.68 -1.23 10.73
N LEU A 27 8.69 -2.06 10.36
CA LEU A 27 8.82 -3.00 9.25
C LEU A 27 8.70 -2.30 7.87
N LEU A 28 7.82 -1.32 7.73
CA LEU A 28 7.47 -0.65 6.46
C LEU A 28 8.56 0.32 5.98
N THR A 29 9.81 -0.13 5.89
CA THR A 29 10.91 0.61 5.27
C THR A 29 10.83 0.55 3.74
N PRO A 30 11.40 1.52 3.01
CA PRO A 30 11.50 1.44 1.56
C PRO A 30 12.16 0.16 1.06
N MET A 31 13.19 -0.32 1.78
CA MET A 31 13.88 -1.58 1.46
C MET A 31 12.97 -2.80 1.63
N PHE A 32 12.18 -2.85 2.70
CA PHE A 32 11.20 -3.93 2.91
C PHE A 32 10.16 -3.96 1.78
N VAL A 33 9.56 -2.81 1.46
CA VAL A 33 8.56 -2.71 0.39
C VAL A 33 9.15 -3.10 -0.97
N HIS A 34 10.40 -2.72 -1.23
CA HIS A 34 11.13 -3.13 -2.42
C HIS A 34 11.24 -4.66 -2.53
N ARG A 35 11.73 -5.32 -1.47
CA ARG A 35 11.92 -6.78 -1.43
C ARG A 35 10.58 -7.51 -1.57
N LEU A 36 9.55 -7.07 -0.84
CA LEU A 36 8.20 -7.62 -0.95
C LEU A 36 7.64 -7.53 -2.38
N CYS A 37 7.84 -6.39 -3.04
CA CYS A 37 7.44 -6.23 -4.44
C CYS A 37 8.22 -7.16 -5.39
N LEU A 38 9.50 -7.43 -5.12
CA LEU A 38 10.29 -8.36 -5.92
C LEU A 38 9.78 -9.79 -5.77
N GLU A 39 9.48 -10.23 -4.56
CA GLU A 39 8.92 -11.57 -4.32
C GLU A 39 7.54 -11.75 -4.96
N ILE A 40 6.65 -10.76 -4.84
CA ILE A 40 5.35 -10.78 -5.53
C ILE A 40 5.54 -10.80 -7.05
N LYS A 41 6.48 -10.02 -7.59
CA LYS A 41 6.78 -10.03 -9.03
C LYS A 41 7.26 -11.41 -9.48
N LYS A 42 8.17 -12.04 -8.74
CA LYS A 42 8.68 -13.38 -9.04
C LYS A 42 7.53 -14.39 -9.07
N LEU A 43 6.66 -14.35 -8.06
CA LEU A 43 5.47 -15.21 -7.98
C LEU A 43 4.56 -15.04 -9.20
N PHE A 44 4.24 -13.80 -9.59
CA PHE A 44 3.40 -13.54 -10.76
C PHE A 44 4.06 -13.93 -12.10
N MET A 45 5.39 -14.00 -12.16
CA MET A 45 6.11 -14.38 -13.36
C MET A 45 6.29 -15.89 -13.54
N ILE A 46 5.86 -16.71 -12.57
CA ILE A 46 5.77 -18.16 -12.74
C ILE A 46 4.77 -18.49 -13.85
N ASP A 47 3.64 -17.79 -13.90
CA ASP A 47 2.70 -17.88 -15.00
C ASP A 47 3.18 -16.99 -16.16
N THR A 48 3.63 -17.63 -17.24
CA THR A 48 4.17 -16.95 -18.43
C THR A 48 3.11 -16.22 -19.24
N THR A 49 1.82 -16.49 -19.01
CA THR A 49 0.72 -15.75 -19.64
C THR A 49 0.52 -14.36 -19.04
N ASN A 50 1.06 -14.11 -17.84
CA ASN A 50 0.92 -12.83 -17.17
C ASN A 50 1.69 -11.71 -17.89
N ASN A 51 0.94 -10.66 -18.22
CA ASN A 51 1.50 -9.48 -18.87
C ASN A 51 2.39 -8.69 -17.89
N ARG A 52 3.67 -8.50 -18.26
CA ARG A 52 4.66 -7.73 -17.47
C ARG A 52 4.23 -6.30 -17.15
N PHE A 53 3.51 -5.64 -18.06
CA PHE A 53 2.94 -4.31 -17.83
C PHE A 53 1.82 -4.34 -16.80
N LEU A 54 0.95 -5.37 -16.85
CA LEU A 54 -0.11 -5.56 -15.87
C LEU A 54 0.48 -5.79 -14.46
N ILE A 55 1.46 -6.68 -14.33
CA ILE A 55 2.18 -6.90 -13.07
C ILE A 55 2.79 -5.59 -12.57
N SER A 56 3.45 -4.83 -13.44
CA SER A 56 4.04 -3.55 -13.06
C SER A 56 2.98 -2.57 -12.53
N ASN A 57 1.81 -2.50 -13.17
CA ASN A 57 0.70 -1.66 -12.74
C ASN A 57 0.08 -2.14 -11.41
N GLN A 58 -0.13 -3.44 -11.24
CA GLN A 58 -0.58 -4.02 -9.97
C GLN A 58 0.38 -3.70 -8.82
N LEU A 59 1.70 -3.76 -9.07
CA LEU A 59 2.68 -3.39 -8.05
C LEU A 59 2.64 -1.89 -7.70
N LYS A 60 2.25 -1.00 -8.63
CA LYS A 60 2.04 0.42 -8.30
C LYS A 60 0.81 0.63 -7.41
N VAL A 61 -0.25 -0.15 -7.64
CA VAL A 61 -1.45 -0.17 -6.76
C VAL A 61 -1.08 -0.71 -5.39
N PHE A 62 -0.36 -1.83 -5.32
CA PHE A 62 0.10 -2.44 -4.08
C PHE A 62 0.91 -1.45 -3.22
N ARG A 63 1.90 -0.76 -3.82
CA ARG A 63 2.64 0.31 -3.11
C ARG A 63 1.74 1.46 -2.67
N GLY A 64 0.69 1.77 -3.43
CA GLY A 64 -0.31 2.75 -3.04
C GLY A 64 -1.11 2.37 -1.80
N GLN A 65 -1.47 1.09 -1.66
CA GLN A 65 -2.12 0.58 -0.45
C GLN A 65 -1.16 0.65 0.75
N ILE A 66 0.11 0.26 0.59
CA ILE A 66 1.10 0.38 1.66
C ILE A 66 1.35 1.86 2.02
N TRP A 67 1.36 2.76 1.05
CA TRP A 67 1.50 4.20 1.28
C TRP A 67 0.36 4.72 2.18
N ASN A 68 -0.89 4.41 1.84
CA ASN A 68 -2.04 4.82 2.65
C ASN A 68 -2.03 4.17 4.04
N LEU A 69 -1.65 2.90 4.15
CA LEU A 69 -1.46 2.23 5.44
C LEU A 69 -0.41 2.94 6.29
N ARG A 70 0.77 3.24 5.72
CA ARG A 70 1.83 3.91 6.46
C ARG A 70 1.41 5.30 6.96
N LEU A 71 0.73 6.09 6.12
CA LEU A 71 0.20 7.38 6.56
C LEU A 71 -0.82 7.21 7.70
N ALA A 72 -1.69 6.20 7.61
CA ALA A 72 -2.66 5.89 8.68
C ALA A 72 -1.98 5.62 10.01
N LEU A 73 -0.94 4.79 9.96
CA LEU A 73 -0.19 4.41 11.15
C LEU A 73 0.57 5.60 11.75
N LEU A 74 1.14 6.48 10.91
CA LEU A 74 1.83 7.69 11.38
C LEU A 74 0.88 8.71 12.02
N GLU A 75 -0.30 8.90 11.43
CA GLU A 75 -1.31 9.86 11.91
C GLU A 75 -2.19 9.27 13.02
N ASN A 76 -1.88 8.05 13.49
CA ASN A 76 -2.67 7.28 14.45
C ASN A 76 -4.16 7.20 14.09
N GLU A 77 -4.44 7.05 12.80
CA GLU A 77 -5.80 6.94 12.30
C GLU A 77 -6.36 5.54 12.44
N SER A 78 -7.67 5.42 12.63
CA SER A 78 -8.36 4.13 12.61
C SER A 78 -8.35 3.46 11.24
N PRO A 79 -8.59 2.14 11.15
CA PRO A 79 -8.77 1.47 9.86
C PRO A 79 -9.88 2.10 9.00
N LEU A 80 -10.97 2.59 9.62
CA LEU A 80 -12.03 3.30 8.90
C LEU A 80 -11.52 4.59 8.26
N LYS A 81 -10.70 5.37 8.97
CA LYS A 81 -10.08 6.59 8.43
C LYS A 81 -9.07 6.27 7.33
N MET A 82 -8.31 5.19 7.48
CA MET A 82 -7.41 4.70 6.43
C MET A 82 -8.13 4.45 5.10
N ILE A 83 -9.26 3.73 5.12
CA ILE A 83 -9.98 3.39 3.88
C ILE A 83 -10.66 4.62 3.25
N GLN A 84 -10.87 5.70 4.00
CA GLN A 84 -11.38 6.97 3.49
C GLN A 84 -10.30 7.80 2.79
N ARG A 85 -9.01 7.46 2.93
CA ARG A 85 -7.95 8.15 2.20
C ARG A 85 -8.15 8.02 0.69
N PRO A 86 -7.77 9.05 -0.09
CA PRO A 86 -7.84 8.98 -1.55
C PRO A 86 -6.99 7.83 -2.07
N LEU A 87 -7.48 7.19 -3.14
CA LEU A 87 -6.72 6.18 -3.85
C LEU A 87 -5.46 6.82 -4.45
N VAL A 88 -4.32 6.14 -4.31
CA VAL A 88 -3.04 6.57 -4.88
C VAL A 88 -2.37 5.45 -5.64
N ILE A 89 -1.62 5.82 -6.69
CA ILE A 89 -0.71 4.97 -7.42
C ILE A 89 0.71 5.40 -7.07
N VAL A 90 1.55 4.45 -6.65
CA VAL A 90 2.91 4.77 -6.19
C VAL A 90 3.95 4.19 -7.12
N THR A 91 4.81 5.09 -7.61
CA THR A 91 5.99 4.78 -8.44
C THR A 91 7.27 4.88 -7.63
N LYS A 92 8.33 4.20 -8.09
CA LYS A 92 9.68 4.26 -7.48
C LYS A 92 10.46 5.43 -8.07
N ARG A 93 11.27 6.12 -7.25
CA ARG A 93 12.22 7.15 -7.67
C ARG A 93 13.65 6.62 -7.84
N TYR A 94 13.88 5.34 -7.54
CA TYR A 94 15.17 4.67 -7.66
C TYR A 94 15.16 3.60 -8.76
N HIS A 95 16.33 3.25 -9.28
CA HIS A 95 16.49 2.28 -10.36
C HIS A 95 16.64 0.83 -9.85
N ARG A 96 17.68 0.55 -9.05
CA ARG A 96 17.97 -0.80 -8.54
C ARG A 96 17.24 -1.07 -7.23
N TYR A 97 17.66 -0.42 -6.16
CA TYR A 97 17.11 -0.54 -4.80
C TYR A 97 17.11 0.83 -4.11
N PRO A 98 16.30 1.05 -3.06
CA PRO A 98 16.29 2.32 -2.33
C PRO A 98 17.57 2.50 -1.51
N THR A 99 18.12 3.71 -1.50
CA THR A 99 19.36 4.09 -0.78
C THR A 99 19.08 4.97 0.44
N SER A 100 17.81 5.19 0.76
CA SER A 100 17.33 6.03 1.87
C SER A 100 16.13 5.35 2.51
N ASP A 101 15.93 5.59 3.80
CA ASP A 101 14.71 5.18 4.51
C ASP A 101 13.62 6.25 4.47
N VAL A 102 13.90 7.41 3.89
CA VAL A 102 12.90 8.46 3.64
C VAL A 102 11.99 8.05 2.49
N TRP A 103 10.70 7.94 2.77
CA TRP A 103 9.70 7.43 1.83
C TRP A 103 9.52 8.32 0.60
N GLU A 104 9.53 9.63 0.78
CA GLU A 104 9.35 10.66 -0.24
C GLU A 104 10.53 10.73 -1.22
N GLU A 105 11.72 10.32 -0.77
CA GLU A 105 12.90 10.18 -1.61
C GLU A 105 12.83 8.91 -2.47
N CYS A 106 12.21 7.84 -1.95
CA CYS A 106 12.15 6.54 -2.61
C CYS A 106 10.92 6.37 -3.51
N PHE A 107 9.82 7.04 -3.19
CA PHE A 107 8.52 6.81 -3.80
C PHE A 107 7.85 8.13 -4.24
N LYS A 108 6.95 8.00 -5.21
CA LYS A 108 6.10 9.11 -5.67
C LYS A 108 4.66 8.62 -5.77
N ALA A 109 3.84 9.07 -4.83
CA ALA A 109 2.39 8.92 -4.87
C ALA A 109 1.76 9.91 -5.85
N LYS A 110 0.74 9.46 -6.58
CA LYS A 110 -0.11 10.29 -7.45
C LYS A 110 -1.54 9.79 -7.38
N THR A 111 -2.50 10.68 -7.58
CA THR A 111 -3.88 10.27 -7.86
C THR A 111 -3.90 9.47 -9.18
N PRO A 112 -4.68 8.37 -9.25
CA PRO A 112 -4.86 7.64 -10.49
C PRO A 112 -5.56 8.54 -11.51
N ASP A 113 -4.98 8.60 -12.71
CA ASP A 113 -5.60 9.27 -13.86
C ASP A 113 -6.42 8.25 -14.66
N TYR A 114 -7.71 8.54 -14.82
CA TYR A 114 -8.66 7.73 -15.57
C TYR A 114 -9.06 8.36 -16.91
N SER A 115 -8.59 9.58 -17.21
CA SER A 115 -9.02 10.36 -18.38
C SER A 115 -8.77 9.66 -19.73
N GLY A 116 -7.77 8.78 -19.80
CA GLY A 116 -7.44 7.99 -21.00
C GLY A 116 -8.07 6.59 -21.08
N ARG A 117 -8.88 6.17 -20.10
CA ARG A 117 -9.54 4.86 -20.15
C ARG A 117 -10.83 4.98 -20.96
N ARG A 118 -10.77 4.58 -22.24
CA ARG A 118 -11.99 4.14 -22.94
C ARG A 118 -12.54 2.97 -22.11
N CYS A 119 -13.68 3.18 -21.44
CA CYS A 119 -14.43 2.08 -20.84
C CYS A 119 -14.62 1.00 -21.90
N CYS A 120 -14.27 -0.23 -21.55
CA CYS A 120 -14.79 -1.40 -22.25
C CYS A 120 -16.30 -1.47 -22.03
#